data_AF-A0A453FS58-F1
#
_entry.id   AF-A0A453FS58-F1
#
_cell.length_a   1.000
_cell.length_b   1.000
_cell.length_c   1.000
_cell.angle_alpha   90.00
_cell.angle_beta   90.00
_cell.angle_gamma   90.00
#
_symmetry.space_group_name_H-M   'P 1'
#
loop_
_entity.id
_entity.type
_entity.pdbx_description
1 polymer ?
#
loop_
_entity_poly.entity_id
_entity_poly.type
_entity_poly.pdbx_seq_one_letter_code
_entity_poly.pdbx_strand_id
1 'polypeptide(L)'
;DFTAYADVCFREFGDRVASWTTMNEPNIGIMASYDVGIFPPGRCSDPFGAIKCTAGDSSVEPYIAAHNTLMAHASVASLYRE
;
A
#
# COMPACT_ATOMS: atom_id res chain seq x y z
N ASP A 1 1.88 4.34 11.48
CA ASP A 1 0.41 4.28 11.31
C ASP A 1 -0.10 2.87 11.03
N PHE A 2 0.24 2.26 9.89
CA PHE A 2 -0.32 0.95 9.51
C PHE A 2 -0.09 -0.16 10.55
N THR A 3 1.08 -0.17 11.21
CA THR A 3 1.37 -1.10 12.32
C THR A 3 0.42 -0.93 13.50
N ALA A 4 0.11 0.31 13.90
CA ALA A 4 -0.83 0.57 14.99
C ALA A 4 -2.27 0.20 14.61
N TYR A 5 -2.65 0.38 13.34
CA TYR A 5 -3.93 -0.13 12.82
C TYR A 5 -4.00 -1.66 12.93
N ALA A 6 -2.95 -2.36 12.50
CA ALA A 6 -2.90 -3.82 12.59
C ALA A 6 -2.91 -4.32 14.05
N ASP A 7 -2.22 -3.63 14.97
CA ASP A 7 -2.26 -3.92 16.42
C ASP A 7 -3.69 -3.92 16.97
N VAL A 8 -4.47 -2.89 16.64
CA VAL A 8 -5.88 -2.83 17.01
C VAL A 8 -6.65 -4.00 16.39
N CYS A 9 -6.46 -4.31 15.11
CA CYS A 9 -7.14 -5.44 14.47
C CYS A 9 -6.81 -6.78 15.15
N PHE A 10 -5.54 -7.04 15.46
CA PHE A 10 -5.13 -8.27 16.12
C PHE A 10 -5.69 -8.36 17.54
N ARG A 11 -5.66 -7.25 18.30
CA ARG A 11 -6.18 -7.19 19.67
C ARG A 11 -7.70 -7.39 19.74
N GLU A 12 -8.46 -6.84 18.79
CA GLU A 12 -9.93 -6.87 18.81
C GLU A 12 -10.54 -8.12 18.15
N PHE A 13 -9.82 -8.75 17.20
CA PHE A 13 -10.37 -9.84 16.39
C PHE A 13 -9.50 -11.10 16.35
N GLY A 14 -8.29 -11.07 16.90
CA GLY A 14 -7.35 -12.20 16.87
C GLY A 14 -7.84 -13.44 17.63
N ASP A 15 -8.85 -13.31 18.48
CA ASP A 15 -9.51 -14.42 19.16
C ASP A 15 -10.32 -15.32 18.21
N ARG A 16 -10.75 -14.78 17.06
CA ARG A 16 -11.60 -15.46 16.07
C ARG A 16 -10.96 -15.56 14.69
N VAL A 17 -10.11 -14.61 14.34
CA VAL A 17 -9.46 -14.55 13.02
C VAL A 17 -8.08 -15.18 13.10
N ALA A 18 -7.95 -16.40 12.56
CA ALA A 18 -6.71 -17.17 12.58
C ALA A 18 -5.80 -16.93 11.36
N SER A 19 -6.28 -16.22 10.34
CA SER A 19 -5.54 -15.97 9.09
C SER A 19 -5.68 -14.52 8.67
N TRP A 20 -4.55 -13.90 8.35
CA TRP A 20 -4.46 -12.46 8.09
C TRP A 20 -3.71 -12.20 6.78
N THR A 21 -4.25 -11.29 5.99
CA THR A 21 -3.58 -10.68 4.84
C THR A 21 -3.34 -9.22 5.16
N THR A 22 -2.11 -8.75 5.06
CA THR A 22 -1.73 -7.37 5.38
C THR A 22 -2.05 -6.41 4.24
N MET A 23 -1.55 -6.71 3.04
CA MET A 23 -1.73 -5.87 1.85
C MET A 23 -2.23 -6.75 0.70
N ASN A 24 -3.30 -6.32 0.04
CA ASN A 24 -3.79 -6.97 -1.17
C ASN A 24 -3.10 -6.38 -2.41
N GLU A 25 -2.57 -7.25 -3.27
CA GLU A 25 -2.04 -6.91 -4.60
C GLU A 25 -1.20 -5.61 -4.67
N PRO A 26 -0.11 -5.50 -3.89
CA PRO A 26 0.68 -4.28 -3.87
C PRO A 26 1.21 -3.90 -5.26
N ASN A 27 1.56 -4.88 -6.09
CA ASN A 27 2.03 -4.65 -7.46
C ASN A 27 0.98 -3.93 -8.34
N ILE A 28 -0.29 -4.35 -8.29
CA ILE A 28 -1.36 -3.73 -9.08
C ILE A 28 -1.75 -2.40 -8.47
N GLY A 29 -1.99 -2.36 -7.16
CA GLY A 29 -2.41 -1.15 -6.46
C GLY A 29 -1.41 0.00 -6.66
N ILE A 30 -0.12 -0.27 -6.51
CA ILE A 30 0.92 0.75 -6.64
C ILE A 30 1.01 1.28 -8.07
N MET A 31 1.05 0.40 -9.07
CA MET A 31 1.11 0.81 -10.48
C MET A 31 -0.13 1.61 -10.87
N ALA A 32 -1.32 1.15 -10.48
CA ALA A 32 -2.57 1.83 -10.78
C ALA A 32 -2.70 3.19 -10.07
N SER A 33 -2.11 3.34 -8.89
CA SER A 33 -2.20 4.56 -8.07
C SER A 33 -1.13 5.63 -8.36
N TYR A 34 0.09 5.22 -8.72
CA TYR A 34 1.27 6.09 -8.79
C TYR A 34 2.01 6.07 -10.14
N ASP A 35 1.63 5.20 -11.09
CA ASP A 35 2.17 5.19 -12.45
C ASP A 35 1.09 5.49 -13.50
N VAL A 36 -0.03 4.75 -13.46
CA VAL A 36 -1.13 4.90 -14.42
C VAL A 36 -2.15 5.96 -13.96
N GLY A 37 -2.27 6.16 -12.64
CA GLY A 37 -3.15 7.17 -12.03
C GLY A 37 -4.65 6.85 -12.05
N ILE A 38 -5.06 5.61 -12.31
CA ILE A 38 -6.49 5.21 -12.34
C ILE A 38 -7.09 4.98 -10.94
N PHE A 39 -6.25 4.60 -9.97
CA PHE A 39 -6.67 4.38 -8.58
C PHE A 39 -6.27 5.58 -7.73
N PRO A 40 -6.99 5.88 -6.63
CA PRO A 40 -6.56 6.89 -5.68
C PRO A 40 -5.11 6.61 -5.19
N PRO A 41 -4.27 7.65 -5.02
CA PRO A 41 -4.57 9.07 -5.14
C PRO A 41 -4.55 9.63 -6.58
N GLY A 42 -4.37 8.78 -7.59
CA GLY A 42 -4.43 9.18 -9.01
C GLY A 42 -3.22 9.99 -9.45
N ARG A 43 -2.03 9.61 -8.99
CA ARG A 43 -0.78 10.30 -9.30
C ARG A 43 -0.06 9.60 -10.44
N CYS A 44 0.49 10.38 -11.35
CA CYS A 44 1.31 9.91 -12.46
C CYS A 44 2.02 11.07 -13.17
N SER A 45 2.95 10.75 -14.07
CA SER A 45 3.58 11.73 -14.96
C SER A 45 2.67 12.04 -16.17
N ASP A 46 2.35 13.32 -16.39
CA ASP A 46 1.70 13.77 -17.62
C ASP A 46 2.72 13.78 -18.79
N PRO A 47 2.34 13.36 -20.02
CA PRO A 47 1.02 12.92 -20.48
C PRO A 47 0.83 11.38 -20.48
N PHE A 48 1.55 10.63 -19.65
CA PHE A 48 1.68 9.17 -19.78
C PHE A 48 0.67 8.34 -18.97
N GLY A 49 -0.05 8.97 -18.03
CA GLY A 49 -1.14 8.31 -17.31
C GLY A 49 -2.35 7.96 -18.14
N ALA A 50 -3.23 7.12 -17.60
CA ALA A 50 -4.56 6.87 -18.18
C ALA A 50 -5.54 8.04 -17.94
N ILE A 51 -5.19 8.96 -17.04
CA ILE A 51 -5.91 10.22 -16.82
C ILE A 51 -4.95 11.40 -16.98
N LYS A 52 -5.51 12.60 -17.12
CA LYS A 52 -4.73 13.84 -17.04
C LYS A 52 -4.27 14.07 -15.60
N CYS A 53 -3.14 13.50 -15.23
CA CYS A 53 -2.56 13.72 -13.90
C CYS A 53 -2.06 15.15 -13.77
N THR A 54 -2.42 15.78 -12.66
CA THR A 54 -1.95 17.12 -12.32
C THR A 54 -0.74 17.08 -11.37
N ALA A 55 -0.37 15.90 -10.89
CA ALA A 55 0.77 15.67 -10.00
C ALA A 55 1.19 14.19 -10.03
N GLY A 56 2.46 13.95 -9.74
CA GLY A 56 3.04 12.61 -9.70
C GLY A 56 4.42 12.56 -10.37
N ASP A 57 5.14 11.48 -10.13
CA ASP A 57 6.33 11.11 -10.89
C ASP A 57 6.33 9.58 -11.05
N SER A 58 5.85 9.12 -12.20
CA SER A 58 5.78 7.70 -12.57
C SER A 58 7.15 6.98 -12.53
N SER A 59 8.26 7.72 -12.62
CA SER A 59 9.61 7.13 -12.57
C SER A 59 10.13 6.91 -11.15
N VAL A 60 9.47 7.47 -10.14
CA VAL A 60 9.94 7.47 -8.74
C VAL A 60 8.88 6.99 -7.75
N GLU A 61 7.66 7.53 -7.83
CA GLU A 61 6.61 7.31 -6.83
C GLU A 61 6.18 5.85 -6.67
N PRO A 62 6.05 5.03 -7.74
CA PRO A 62 5.76 3.61 -7.58
C PRO A 62 6.78 2.88 -6.70
N TYR A 63 8.07 3.22 -6.83
CA TYR A 63 9.12 2.58 -6.04
C TYR A 63 9.10 3.01 -4.58
N ILE A 64 8.80 4.29 -4.30
CA ILE A 64 8.60 4.79 -2.93
C ILE A 64 7.40 4.07 -2.28
N ALA A 65 6.28 3.98 -2.99
CA ALA A 65 5.08 3.30 -2.51
C ALA A 65 5.33 1.80 -2.26
N ALA A 66 6.07 1.13 -3.14
CA ALA A 66 6.48 -0.26 -2.98
C ALA A 66 7.36 -0.47 -1.75
N HIS A 67 8.38 0.38 -1.58
CA HIS A 67 9.27 0.30 -0.42
C HIS A 67 8.49 0.45 0.89
N ASN A 68 7.66 1.49 1.01
CA ASN A 68 6.87 1.73 2.22
C ASN A 68 5.86 0.61 2.48
N THR A 69 5.26 0.05 1.42
CA THR A 69 4.35 -1.09 1.52
C THR A 69 5.04 -2.33 2.08
N LEU A 70 6.26 -2.63 1.62
CA LEU A 70 7.06 -3.75 2.13
C LEU A 70 7.49 -3.52 3.59
N MET A 71 7.90 -2.31 3.94
CA MET A 71 8.27 -1.97 5.32
C MET A 71 7.07 -2.07 6.27
N ALA A 72 5.90 -1.59 5.84
CA ALA A 72 4.66 -1.74 6.59
C ALA A 72 4.26 -3.21 6.78
N HIS A 73 4.34 -4.01 5.70
CA HIS A 73 4.12 -5.46 5.76
C HIS A 73 5.06 -6.13 6.78
N ALA A 74 6.36 -5.86 6.70
CA ALA A 74 7.36 -6.45 7.59
C ALA A 74 7.12 -6.06 9.05
N SER A 75 6.79 -4.80 9.32
CA SER A 75 6.48 -4.32 10.67
C SER A 75 5.25 -5.01 11.26
N VAL A 76 4.17 -5.17 10.48
CA VAL A 76 2.97 -5.89 10.92
C VAL A 76 3.25 -7.39 11.11
N ALA A 77 4.04 -8.00 10.23
CA ALA A 77 4.41 -9.40 10.35
C ALA A 77 5.30 -9.68 11.57
N SER A 78 6.15 -8.73 11.98
CA SER A 78 6.92 -8.80 13.23
C SER A 78 5.97 -8.73 14.43
N LEU A 79 5.11 -7.72 14.47
CA LEU A 79 4.13 -7.53 15.54
C LEU A 79 3.25 -8.76 15.77
N TYR A 80 2.79 -9.42 14.69
CA TYR A 80 1.93 -10.61 14.81
C TYR A 80 2.65 -11.85 15.39
N ARG A 81 3.98 -11.90 15.33
CA ARG A 81 4.79 -13.05 15.77
C ARG A 81 5.34 -12.91 17.19
N GLU A 82 5.30 -11.71 17.75
CA GLU A 82 5.63 -11.44 19.16
C GLU A 82 4.55 -12.03 20.08
#